data_AF-A0AAU0TZV2-F1
#
_entry.id   AF-A0AAU0TZV2-F1
#
_cell.length_a   1.000
_cell.length_b   1.000
_cell.length_c   1.000
_cell.angle_alpha   90.00
_cell.angle_beta   90.00
_cell.angle_gamma   90.00
#
_symmetry.space_group_name_H-M   'P 1'
#
loop_
_entity.id
_entity.type
_entity.pdbx_description
1 polymer ?
#
loop_
_entity_poly.entity_id
_entity_poly.type
_entity_poly.pdbx_seq_one_letter_code
_entity_poly.pdbx_strand_id
1 'polypeptide(L)'
;MDFGGEIYFDDFKFGPGASFKSAKLPRHTSFDRAIIGESSDFSNVTIDARSSFKSTKFSRYTNLESIYLEDWIDFDYAEFEGDNDFSGSSFGHCTRFNGVKFGPDISFADCTFRQAVCFESIQDNTKEAVDWTPYDPTSKTFNRISFERCTFKDSVSFKNREFRDTALFDNATFKKPPIFFGCTLHQDMSFKYVTFPPATGKDSHIRTYRYLRLSFSQLQAPQEEQHFFQLEMAEIAHGLKGVLLLTEN
;
A
#
# COMPACT_ATOMS: atom_id res chain seq x y z
N MET A 1 21.45 -5.52 18.84
CA MET A 1 22.60 -4.63 18.60
C MET A 1 22.03 -3.24 18.42
N ASP A 2 22.42 -2.26 19.22
CA ASP A 2 21.96 -0.87 19.09
C ASP A 2 23.08 -0.09 18.39
N PHE A 3 22.81 0.40 17.19
CA PHE A 3 23.79 1.16 16.44
C PHE A 3 23.52 2.65 16.67
N GLY A 4 24.12 3.31 17.65
CA GLY A 4 23.91 4.76 17.80
C GLY A 4 24.30 5.52 16.52
N GLY A 5 23.39 6.32 15.95
CA GLY A 5 23.66 7.18 14.78
C GLY A 5 22.80 6.88 13.55
N GLU A 6 23.15 7.51 12.42
CA GLU A 6 22.60 7.22 11.09
C GLU A 6 23.33 6.03 10.47
N ILE A 7 22.60 5.16 9.77
CA ILE A 7 23.19 4.01 9.08
C ILE A 7 22.83 4.04 7.61
N TYR A 8 23.85 3.94 6.77
CA TYR A 8 23.71 3.89 5.32
C TYR A 8 24.25 2.56 4.80
N PHE A 9 23.35 1.74 4.29
CA PHE A 9 23.63 0.54 3.50
C PHE A 9 23.35 0.80 2.01
N ASP A 10 23.40 2.06 1.59
CA ASP A 10 23.13 2.44 0.21
C ASP A 10 24.06 1.72 -0.75
N ASP A 11 23.50 1.23 -1.85
CA ASP A 11 24.20 0.44 -2.88
C ASP A 11 24.86 -0.86 -2.36
N PHE A 12 24.64 -1.21 -1.08
CA PHE A 12 25.25 -2.38 -0.45
C PHE A 12 24.56 -3.67 -0.91
N LYS A 13 25.33 -4.74 -1.06
CA LYS A 13 24.83 -6.06 -1.45
C LYS A 13 24.97 -7.03 -0.28
N PHE A 14 23.85 -7.34 0.34
CA PHE A 14 23.77 -8.41 1.33
C PHE A 14 23.68 -9.75 0.59
N GLY A 15 24.54 -10.70 0.98
CA GLY A 15 24.47 -12.06 0.46
C GLY A 15 23.19 -12.80 0.90
N PRO A 16 22.92 -13.97 0.33
CA PRO A 16 21.81 -14.82 0.76
C PRO A 16 21.85 -15.10 2.26
N GLY A 17 20.69 -15.12 2.90
CA GLY A 17 20.56 -15.42 4.34
C GLY A 17 21.03 -14.30 5.28
N ALA A 18 21.23 -13.07 4.80
CA ALA A 18 21.52 -11.95 5.69
C ALA A 18 20.36 -11.74 6.67
N SER A 19 20.67 -11.61 7.96
CA SER A 19 19.67 -11.54 9.01
C SER A 19 19.77 -10.23 9.78
N PHE A 20 18.63 -9.54 9.84
CA PHE A 20 18.34 -8.39 10.69
C PHE A 20 17.25 -8.74 11.70
N LYS A 21 16.95 -10.03 11.89
CA LYS A 21 15.87 -10.49 12.75
C LYS A 21 15.93 -9.82 14.12
N SER A 22 14.81 -9.22 14.53
CA SER A 22 14.67 -8.50 15.80
C SER A 22 15.68 -7.36 16.01
N ALA A 23 16.34 -6.88 14.95
CA ALA A 23 17.24 -5.75 15.03
C ALA A 23 16.43 -4.48 15.27
N LYS A 24 16.94 -3.64 16.17
CA LYS A 24 16.50 -2.25 16.28
C LYS A 24 17.46 -1.41 15.46
N LEU A 25 17.01 -0.99 14.29
CA LEU A 25 17.81 -0.12 13.44
C LEU A 25 17.67 1.32 13.94
N PRO A 26 18.75 2.10 13.89
CA PRO A 26 18.76 3.41 14.50
C PRO A 26 18.13 4.46 13.61
N ARG A 27 18.24 5.72 14.04
CA ARG A 27 17.61 6.84 13.36
C ARG A 27 18.20 7.00 11.96
N HIS A 28 17.38 7.32 10.96
CA HIS A 28 17.86 7.53 9.57
C HIS A 28 18.62 6.33 9.01
N THR A 29 17.97 5.15 9.04
CA THR A 29 18.53 3.99 8.35
C THR A 29 18.16 4.03 6.87
N SER A 30 19.15 3.90 6.00
CA SER A 30 18.98 3.89 4.55
C SER A 30 19.52 2.60 3.95
N PHE A 31 18.74 2.02 3.05
CA PHE A 31 19.07 0.87 2.21
C PHE A 31 18.89 1.23 0.73
N ASP A 32 19.00 2.52 0.38
CA ASP A 32 18.68 2.99 -0.96
C ASP A 32 19.54 2.28 -2.00
N ARG A 33 18.90 1.71 -3.03
CA ARG A 33 19.57 0.91 -4.08
C ARG A 33 20.33 -0.32 -3.56
N ALA A 34 20.14 -0.71 -2.30
CA ALA A 34 20.73 -1.93 -1.76
C ALA A 34 20.11 -3.18 -2.41
N ILE A 35 20.86 -4.29 -2.37
CA ILE A 35 20.38 -5.61 -2.75
C ILE A 35 20.36 -6.48 -1.50
N ILE A 36 19.18 -6.92 -1.11
CA ILE A 36 18.96 -7.89 -0.05
C ILE A 36 18.89 -9.28 -0.68
N GLY A 37 19.82 -10.17 -0.30
CA GLY A 37 19.93 -11.51 -0.85
C GLY A 37 18.74 -12.41 -0.55
N GLU A 38 18.66 -13.53 -1.27
CA GLU A 38 17.59 -14.52 -1.09
C GLU A 38 17.51 -15.02 0.35
N SER A 39 16.30 -15.29 0.84
CA SER A 39 16.04 -15.83 2.18
C SER A 39 16.61 -14.97 3.32
N SER A 40 16.75 -13.66 3.11
CA SER A 40 17.06 -12.73 4.19
C SER A 40 15.92 -12.58 5.19
N ASP A 41 16.24 -12.30 6.44
CA ASP A 41 15.27 -12.24 7.53
C ASP A 41 15.28 -10.86 8.18
N PHE A 42 14.23 -10.09 7.93
CA PHE A 42 13.92 -8.80 8.56
C PHE A 42 12.78 -8.93 9.58
N SER A 43 12.36 -10.15 9.94
CA SER A 43 11.23 -10.34 10.83
C SER A 43 11.47 -9.65 12.18
N ASN A 44 10.45 -8.99 12.71
CA ASN A 44 10.51 -8.28 13.99
C ASN A 44 11.50 -7.10 14.02
N VAL A 45 11.99 -6.61 12.87
CA VAL A 45 12.81 -5.40 12.83
C VAL A 45 11.99 -4.21 13.32
N THR A 46 12.62 -3.36 14.14
CA THR A 46 12.04 -2.09 14.58
C THR A 46 12.87 -0.92 14.07
N ILE A 47 12.20 0.07 13.49
CA ILE A 47 12.78 1.33 13.06
C ILE A 47 11.93 2.47 13.62
N ASP A 48 12.50 3.24 14.55
CA ASP A 48 11.80 4.32 15.26
C ASP A 48 12.13 5.73 14.70
N ALA A 49 12.34 5.80 13.38
CA ALA A 49 12.77 7.02 12.70
C ALA A 49 12.62 6.91 11.19
N ARG A 50 12.56 8.08 10.53
CA ARG A 50 12.51 8.17 9.08
C ARG A 50 13.57 7.28 8.44
N SER A 51 13.17 6.38 7.55
CA SER A 51 14.06 5.44 6.88
C SER A 51 13.69 5.24 5.43
N SER A 52 14.65 4.79 4.63
CA SER A 52 14.53 4.72 3.18
C SER A 52 15.00 3.35 2.67
N PHE A 53 14.20 2.77 1.80
CA PHE A 53 14.42 1.55 1.04
C PHE A 53 14.15 1.85 -0.45
N LYS A 54 14.47 3.07 -0.88
CA LYS A 54 14.13 3.54 -2.21
C LYS A 54 14.96 2.78 -3.23
N SER A 55 14.31 2.20 -4.24
CA SER A 55 14.96 1.36 -5.24
C SER A 55 15.73 0.16 -4.65
N THR A 56 15.43 -0.26 -3.41
CA THR A 56 16.01 -1.48 -2.82
C THR A 56 15.43 -2.71 -3.50
N LYS A 57 16.27 -3.70 -3.76
CA LYS A 57 15.85 -5.00 -4.25
C LYS A 57 15.84 -6.03 -3.11
N PHE A 58 14.66 -6.50 -2.77
CA PHE A 58 14.44 -7.64 -1.89
C PHE A 58 14.31 -8.89 -2.73
N SER A 59 15.27 -9.81 -2.62
CA SER A 59 15.22 -11.05 -3.37
C SER A 59 14.15 -12.00 -2.79
N ARG A 60 13.93 -13.11 -3.51
CA ARG A 60 12.95 -14.15 -3.16
C ARG A 60 13.05 -14.62 -1.71
N TYR A 61 11.89 -14.85 -1.10
CA TYR A 61 11.75 -15.39 0.25
C TYR A 61 12.35 -14.48 1.34
N THR A 62 12.48 -13.18 1.09
CA THR A 62 12.80 -12.23 2.17
C THR A 62 11.62 -12.11 3.11
N ASN A 63 11.83 -12.44 4.38
CA ASN A 63 10.81 -12.36 5.43
C ASN A 63 10.79 -10.94 6.02
N LEU A 64 9.64 -10.26 5.92
CA LEU A 64 9.38 -8.92 6.47
C LEU A 64 8.18 -8.96 7.45
N GLU A 65 7.92 -10.12 8.05
CA GLU A 65 6.82 -10.31 9.00
C GLU A 65 7.05 -9.51 10.28
N SER A 66 5.96 -8.94 10.80
CA SER A 66 5.94 -8.23 12.08
C SER A 66 7.00 -7.12 12.17
N ILE A 67 7.27 -6.38 11.09
CA ILE A 67 8.16 -5.21 11.16
C ILE A 67 7.42 -4.00 11.75
N TYR A 68 8.12 -3.22 12.56
CA TYR A 68 7.59 -2.04 13.25
C TYR A 68 8.33 -0.80 12.77
N LEU A 69 7.69 -0.01 11.91
CA LEU A 69 8.28 1.18 11.32
C LEU A 69 7.51 2.41 11.79
N GLU A 70 7.98 3.11 12.81
CA GLU A 70 7.18 4.10 13.55
C GLU A 70 7.11 5.50 12.89
N ASP A 71 7.97 5.78 11.92
CA ASP A 71 8.11 7.10 11.28
C ASP A 71 7.95 6.99 9.75
N TRP A 72 8.33 8.02 8.98
CA TRP A 72 8.17 8.05 7.52
C TRP A 72 9.04 6.99 6.85
N ILE A 73 8.44 6.15 6.00
CA ILE A 73 9.15 5.11 5.27
C ILE A 73 8.96 5.25 3.76
N ASP A 74 10.06 5.10 3.03
CA ASP A 74 10.09 5.20 1.59
C ASP A 74 10.52 3.88 0.94
N PHE A 75 9.58 3.16 0.33
CA PHE A 75 9.82 2.01 -0.55
C PHE A 75 9.56 2.38 -2.02
N ASP A 76 9.59 3.66 -2.38
CA ASP A 76 9.37 4.05 -3.76
C ASP A 76 10.38 3.35 -4.68
N TYR A 77 9.87 2.80 -5.79
CA TYR A 77 10.63 2.02 -6.77
C TYR A 77 11.35 0.77 -6.23
N ALA A 78 11.07 0.34 -5.00
CA ALA A 78 11.61 -0.91 -4.49
C ALA A 78 11.08 -2.11 -5.31
N GLU A 79 11.86 -3.19 -5.33
CA GLU A 79 11.52 -4.43 -6.02
C GLU A 79 11.53 -5.58 -5.02
N PHE A 80 10.39 -6.25 -4.87
CA PHE A 80 10.21 -7.43 -4.03
C PHE A 80 10.05 -8.63 -4.97
N GLU A 81 11.11 -9.42 -5.13
CA GLU A 81 11.09 -10.60 -5.99
C GLU A 81 10.46 -11.80 -5.28
N GLY A 82 9.70 -12.59 -6.02
CA GLY A 82 9.11 -13.82 -5.48
C GLY A 82 8.10 -13.56 -4.38
N ASP A 83 8.05 -14.48 -3.42
CA ASP A 83 7.07 -14.48 -2.34
C ASP A 83 7.69 -13.77 -1.14
N ASN A 84 7.25 -12.53 -0.89
CA ASN A 84 7.64 -11.76 0.29
C ASN A 84 6.41 -11.56 1.18
N ASP A 85 6.63 -11.50 2.50
CA ASP A 85 5.53 -11.38 3.46
C ASP A 85 5.80 -10.24 4.45
N PHE A 86 4.86 -9.30 4.51
CA PHE A 86 4.80 -8.22 5.49
C PHE A 86 3.80 -8.52 6.61
N SER A 87 3.27 -9.74 6.72
CA SER A 87 2.15 -10.03 7.62
C SER A 87 2.40 -9.60 9.07
N GLY A 88 1.38 -9.04 9.71
CA GLY A 88 1.45 -8.53 11.08
C GLY A 88 2.28 -7.25 11.28
N SER A 89 2.74 -6.60 10.20
CA SER A 89 3.58 -5.40 10.30
C SER A 89 2.80 -4.13 10.67
N SER A 90 3.49 -3.16 11.26
CA SER A 90 2.92 -1.88 11.68
C SER A 90 3.72 -0.71 11.11
N PHE A 91 3.01 0.19 10.44
CA PHE A 91 3.53 1.42 9.86
C PHE A 91 2.95 2.61 10.62
N GLY A 92 3.80 3.34 11.35
CA GLY A 92 3.46 4.42 12.27
C GLY A 92 3.19 5.76 11.63
N HIS A 93 3.89 6.05 10.54
CA HIS A 93 3.71 7.26 9.77
C HIS A 93 3.51 6.98 8.27
N CYS A 94 3.46 8.05 7.49
CA CYS A 94 3.35 8.04 6.05
C CYS A 94 4.31 7.03 5.42
N THR A 95 3.77 6.08 4.67
CA THR A 95 4.55 5.04 4.00
C THR A 95 4.30 5.10 2.50
N ARG A 96 5.37 5.05 1.70
CA ARG A 96 5.26 5.10 0.25
C ARG A 96 5.78 3.81 -0.38
N PHE A 97 5.03 3.32 -1.35
CA PHE A 97 5.29 2.18 -2.22
C PHE A 97 4.99 2.58 -3.68
N ASN A 98 5.28 3.82 -4.05
CA ASN A 98 4.97 4.32 -5.38
C ASN A 98 5.97 3.76 -6.39
N GLY A 99 5.46 3.25 -7.52
CA GLY A 99 6.31 2.57 -8.49
C GLY A 99 6.97 1.28 -7.97
N VAL A 100 6.58 0.78 -6.79
CA VAL A 100 7.05 -0.51 -6.27
C VAL A 100 6.70 -1.63 -7.25
N LYS A 101 7.57 -2.62 -7.36
CA LYS A 101 7.31 -3.90 -8.01
C LYS A 101 7.15 -4.97 -6.94
N PHE A 102 6.00 -5.60 -6.88
CA PHE A 102 5.81 -6.82 -6.11
C PHE A 102 5.91 -8.04 -7.02
N GLY A 103 6.41 -9.13 -6.46
CA GLY A 103 6.51 -10.42 -7.11
C GLY A 103 5.13 -11.05 -7.38
N PRO A 104 5.09 -12.37 -7.69
CA PRO A 104 3.85 -13.06 -7.99
C PRO A 104 2.87 -13.11 -6.82
N ASP A 105 3.35 -13.18 -5.57
CA ASP A 105 2.52 -13.20 -4.36
C ASP A 105 3.15 -12.30 -3.26
N ILE A 106 2.37 -11.35 -2.75
CA ILE A 106 2.75 -10.47 -1.64
C ILE A 106 1.63 -10.38 -0.62
N SER A 107 1.98 -10.55 0.66
CA SER A 107 1.04 -10.44 1.76
C SER A 107 1.34 -9.22 2.63
N PHE A 108 0.30 -8.43 2.87
CA PHE A 108 0.21 -7.42 3.93
C PHE A 108 -0.81 -7.85 4.99
N ALA A 109 -1.17 -9.13 5.08
CA ALA A 109 -2.23 -9.58 5.98
C ALA A 109 -1.97 -9.12 7.43
N ASP A 110 -3.02 -8.72 8.14
CA ASP A 110 -2.92 -8.22 9.52
C ASP A 110 -2.06 -6.96 9.72
N CYS A 111 -1.71 -6.23 8.64
CA CYS A 111 -0.95 -4.99 8.76
C CYS A 111 -1.79 -3.83 9.33
N THR A 112 -1.12 -2.91 10.02
CA THR A 112 -1.72 -1.63 10.44
C THR A 112 -0.97 -0.45 9.84
N PHE A 113 -1.66 0.39 9.07
CA PHE A 113 -1.17 1.68 8.58
C PHE A 113 -1.81 2.80 9.41
N ARG A 114 -1.03 3.46 10.28
CA ARG A 114 -1.53 4.50 11.20
C ARG A 114 -1.70 5.87 10.55
N GLN A 115 -0.98 6.12 9.46
CA GLN A 115 -1.06 7.34 8.64
C GLN A 115 -1.23 6.97 7.17
N ALA A 116 -1.14 7.96 6.28
CA ALA A 116 -1.36 7.77 4.84
C ALA A 116 -0.40 6.75 4.23
N VAL A 117 -0.91 5.90 3.34
CA VAL A 117 -0.09 4.95 2.58
C VAL A 117 -0.41 5.03 1.09
N CYS A 118 0.63 5.07 0.27
CA CYS A 118 0.49 5.16 -1.18
C CYS A 118 1.15 3.98 -1.86
N PHE A 119 0.35 3.22 -2.62
CA PHE A 119 0.76 2.17 -3.54
C PHE A 119 0.48 2.61 -4.97
N GLU A 120 0.78 3.87 -5.32
CA GLU A 120 0.40 4.43 -6.62
C GLU A 120 1.38 4.00 -7.72
N SER A 121 0.88 3.72 -8.92
CA SER A 121 1.76 3.65 -10.08
C SER A 121 2.19 5.05 -10.46
N ILE A 122 3.49 5.25 -10.57
CA ILE A 122 4.05 6.48 -11.10
C ILE A 122 3.99 6.36 -12.63
N GLN A 123 3.16 7.20 -13.26
CA GLN A 123 3.27 7.44 -14.69
C GLN A 123 4.41 8.45 -14.85
N ASP A 124 5.64 7.96 -14.97
CA ASP A 124 6.78 8.85 -15.16
C ASP A 124 6.81 9.31 -16.63
N ASN A 125 6.05 10.36 -16.90
CA ASN A 125 5.92 10.96 -18.22
C ASN A 125 7.16 11.81 -18.55
N THR A 126 8.07 12.00 -17.60
CA THR A 126 9.29 12.77 -17.78
C THR A 126 10.43 11.83 -18.14
N LYS A 127 10.68 11.72 -19.45
CA LYS A 127 11.83 11.03 -20.05
C LYS A 127 13.21 11.47 -19.53
N GLU A 128 13.28 12.52 -18.70
CA GLU A 128 14.49 13.24 -18.32
C GLU A 128 14.75 13.25 -16.79
N ALA A 129 13.94 12.56 -15.97
CA ALA A 129 14.04 12.67 -14.51
C ALA A 129 14.36 11.37 -13.77
N VAL A 130 14.97 10.36 -14.39
CA VAL A 130 15.76 9.37 -13.64
C VAL A 130 16.89 8.83 -14.51
N ASP A 131 18.10 9.32 -14.31
CA ASP A 131 19.32 8.80 -14.96
C ASP A 131 19.70 7.38 -14.49
N TRP A 132 18.84 6.72 -13.71
CA TRP A 132 19.12 5.45 -13.01
C TRP A 132 18.00 4.40 -13.01
N THR A 133 16.77 4.70 -13.42
CA THR A 133 15.71 3.67 -13.50
C THR A 133 14.89 3.81 -14.79
N PRO A 134 15.06 2.92 -15.78
CA PRO A 134 14.16 2.85 -16.93
C PRO A 134 12.72 2.68 -16.44
N TYR A 135 11.76 3.33 -17.11
CA TYR A 135 10.34 3.04 -16.92
C TYR A 135 10.12 1.54 -17.17
N ASP A 136 9.84 0.80 -16.11
CA ASP A 136 9.50 -0.61 -16.20
C ASP A 136 7.97 -0.76 -16.14
N PRO A 137 7.30 -1.16 -17.24
CA PRO A 137 5.85 -1.31 -17.26
C PRO A 137 5.34 -2.36 -16.26
N THR A 138 6.18 -3.31 -15.81
CA THR A 138 5.80 -4.29 -14.77
C THR A 138 5.59 -3.64 -13.41
N SER A 139 6.19 -2.48 -13.16
CA SER A 139 5.98 -1.72 -11.94
C SER A 139 4.53 -1.29 -11.76
N LYS A 140 3.73 -1.19 -12.82
CA LYS A 140 2.31 -0.80 -12.75
C LYS A 140 1.41 -1.88 -12.14
N THR A 141 1.85 -3.13 -12.14
CA THR A 141 0.97 -4.29 -12.02
C THR A 141 1.07 -4.93 -10.65
N PHE A 142 -0.07 -5.30 -10.07
CA PHE A 142 -0.14 -6.18 -8.91
C PHE A 142 -0.74 -7.51 -9.35
N ASN A 143 -0.02 -8.60 -9.08
CA ASN A 143 -0.53 -9.96 -9.25
C ASN A 143 -1.34 -10.32 -7.99
N ARG A 144 -1.04 -11.46 -7.36
CA ARG A 144 -1.69 -11.83 -6.12
C ARG A 144 -1.19 -10.92 -4.99
N ILE A 145 -2.13 -10.23 -4.34
CA ILE A 145 -1.83 -9.33 -3.21
C ILE A 145 -2.90 -9.45 -2.13
N SER A 146 -2.48 -9.65 -0.88
CA SER A 146 -3.40 -9.71 0.27
C SER A 146 -3.25 -8.50 1.18
N PHE A 147 -4.37 -7.86 1.49
CA PHE A 147 -4.57 -6.88 2.55
C PHE A 147 -5.62 -7.38 3.55
N GLU A 148 -5.78 -8.70 3.68
CA GLU A 148 -6.74 -9.28 4.60
C GLU A 148 -6.49 -8.82 6.03
N ARG A 149 -7.57 -8.48 6.76
CA ARG A 149 -7.50 -8.00 8.15
C ARG A 149 -6.62 -6.74 8.36
N CYS A 150 -6.26 -6.04 7.28
CA CYS A 150 -5.54 -4.77 7.38
C CYS A 150 -6.37 -3.69 8.04
N THR A 151 -5.72 -2.80 8.79
CA THR A 151 -6.33 -1.56 9.28
C THR A 151 -5.65 -0.34 8.67
N PHE A 152 -6.36 0.40 7.82
CA PHE A 152 -5.94 1.69 7.27
C PHE A 152 -6.59 2.82 8.08
N LYS A 153 -5.81 3.44 8.98
CA LYS A 153 -6.31 4.51 9.87
C LYS A 153 -6.38 5.89 9.20
N ASP A 154 -5.70 6.05 8.07
CA ASP A 154 -5.79 7.23 7.19
C ASP A 154 -5.95 6.79 5.73
N SER A 155 -5.73 7.70 4.77
CA SER A 155 -5.94 7.48 3.35
C SER A 155 -4.99 6.42 2.80
N VAL A 156 -5.55 5.50 2.03
CA VAL A 156 -4.79 4.57 1.20
C VAL A 156 -5.09 4.83 -0.26
N SER A 157 -4.05 4.84 -1.09
CA SER A 157 -4.18 5.02 -2.53
C SER A 157 -3.49 3.93 -3.33
N PHE A 158 -4.19 3.42 -4.33
CA PHE A 158 -3.72 2.44 -5.30
C PHE A 158 -3.69 3.02 -6.72
N LYS A 159 -3.74 4.34 -6.89
CA LYS A 159 -3.99 4.97 -8.19
C LYS A 159 -3.13 4.41 -9.30
N ASN A 160 -3.73 4.35 -10.49
CA ASN A 160 -3.06 3.95 -11.73
C ASN A 160 -2.48 2.52 -11.72
N ARG A 161 -2.84 1.66 -10.75
CA ARG A 161 -2.38 0.26 -10.70
C ARG A 161 -3.24 -0.65 -11.59
N GLU A 162 -2.64 -1.71 -12.08
CA GLU A 162 -3.33 -2.78 -12.81
C GLU A 162 -3.32 -4.04 -11.94
N PHE A 163 -4.48 -4.41 -11.39
CA PHE A 163 -4.65 -5.67 -10.69
C PHE A 163 -4.88 -6.77 -11.73
N ARG A 164 -4.01 -7.77 -11.76
CA ARG A 164 -3.99 -8.84 -12.77
C ARG A 164 -4.43 -10.20 -12.24
N ASP A 165 -4.50 -10.34 -10.92
CA ASP A 165 -4.86 -11.57 -10.23
C ASP A 165 -5.64 -11.25 -8.94
N THR A 166 -5.78 -12.22 -8.04
CA THR A 166 -6.48 -12.08 -6.76
C THR A 166 -5.96 -10.89 -5.94
N ALA A 167 -6.87 -9.99 -5.56
CA ALA A 167 -6.60 -8.91 -4.61
C ALA A 167 -7.57 -9.01 -3.44
N LEU A 168 -7.06 -9.36 -2.25
CA LEU A 168 -7.89 -9.64 -1.09
C LEU A 168 -7.91 -8.46 -0.12
N PHE A 169 -9.09 -7.89 0.13
CA PHE A 169 -9.30 -6.90 1.20
C PHE A 169 -10.18 -7.47 2.32
N ASP A 170 -10.38 -8.78 2.38
CA ASP A 170 -11.36 -9.39 3.28
C ASP A 170 -11.06 -9.04 4.75
N ASN A 171 -12.11 -8.64 5.48
CA ASN A 171 -12.02 -8.16 6.87
C ASN A 171 -11.14 -6.91 7.07
N ALA A 172 -10.74 -6.20 6.00
CA ALA A 172 -10.01 -4.95 6.14
C ALA A 172 -10.90 -3.84 6.71
N THR A 173 -10.29 -2.90 7.42
CA THR A 173 -10.94 -1.70 7.93
C THR A 173 -10.34 -0.45 7.31
N PHE A 174 -11.17 0.36 6.66
CA PHE A 174 -10.81 1.66 6.11
C PHE A 174 -11.41 2.79 6.95
N LYS A 175 -10.59 3.75 7.41
CA LYS A 175 -11.08 4.99 8.05
C LYS A 175 -11.39 6.11 7.07
N LYS A 176 -10.91 5.99 5.83
CA LYS A 176 -11.26 6.83 4.68
C LYS A 176 -11.47 5.93 3.45
N PRO A 177 -12.37 6.28 2.50
CA PRO A 177 -12.59 5.44 1.32
C PRO A 177 -11.28 5.19 0.54
N PRO A 178 -10.97 3.93 0.15
CA PRO A 178 -9.71 3.61 -0.53
C PRO A 178 -9.72 4.12 -1.97
N ILE A 179 -8.61 4.73 -2.41
CA ILE A 179 -8.57 5.47 -3.68
C ILE A 179 -8.03 4.57 -4.80
N PHE A 180 -8.89 4.20 -5.75
CA PHE A 180 -8.58 3.35 -6.91
C PHE A 180 -8.61 4.09 -8.27
N PHE A 181 -8.55 5.43 -8.28
CA PHE A 181 -8.67 6.17 -9.53
C PHE A 181 -7.59 5.77 -10.55
N GLY A 182 -8.00 5.50 -11.79
CA GLY A 182 -7.10 5.07 -12.86
C GLY A 182 -6.68 3.60 -12.78
N CYS A 183 -7.21 2.81 -11.83
CA CYS A 183 -6.93 1.39 -11.75
C CYS A 183 -7.72 0.57 -12.76
N THR A 184 -7.10 -0.51 -13.23
CA THR A 184 -7.79 -1.65 -13.85
C THR A 184 -7.98 -2.70 -12.76
N LEU A 185 -9.23 -3.04 -12.46
CA LEU A 185 -9.57 -4.04 -11.43
C LEU A 185 -9.66 -5.44 -12.05
N HIS A 186 -9.42 -6.47 -11.24
CA HIS A 186 -9.58 -7.87 -11.60
C HIS A 186 -10.87 -8.44 -11.01
N GLN A 187 -11.50 -9.41 -11.68
CA GLN A 187 -12.74 -10.05 -11.22
C GLN A 187 -12.58 -10.86 -9.92
N ASP A 188 -11.36 -11.24 -9.56
CA ASP A 188 -11.04 -11.94 -8.31
C ASP A 188 -10.61 -11.00 -7.17
N MET A 189 -11.02 -9.72 -7.25
CA MET A 189 -10.85 -8.76 -6.16
C MET A 189 -11.97 -8.92 -5.14
N SER A 190 -11.63 -9.12 -3.86
CA SER A 190 -12.60 -9.42 -2.79
C SER A 190 -12.63 -8.32 -1.72
N PHE A 191 -13.85 -7.93 -1.31
CA PHE A 191 -14.12 -6.96 -0.24
C PHE A 191 -15.05 -7.55 0.84
N LYS A 192 -14.96 -8.85 1.13
CA LYS A 192 -15.88 -9.51 2.07
C LYS A 192 -15.63 -9.01 3.49
N TYR A 193 -16.70 -8.67 4.20
CA TYR A 193 -16.64 -8.18 5.58
C TYR A 193 -15.75 -6.94 5.78
N VAL A 194 -15.54 -6.16 4.72
CA VAL A 194 -14.80 -4.90 4.82
C VAL A 194 -15.61 -3.88 5.61
N THR A 195 -14.95 -3.18 6.53
CA THR A 195 -15.52 -2.05 7.25
C THR A 195 -15.12 -0.75 6.56
N PHE A 196 -16.08 -0.11 5.88
CA PHE A 196 -15.94 1.23 5.32
C PHE A 196 -16.31 2.32 6.34
N PRO A 197 -15.80 3.56 6.19
CA PRO A 197 -16.13 4.64 7.10
C PRO A 197 -17.61 5.07 6.99
N PRO A 198 -18.19 5.64 8.04
CA PRO A 198 -19.52 6.24 7.95
C PRO A 198 -19.53 7.40 6.95
N ALA A 199 -20.68 7.62 6.31
CA ALA A 199 -20.86 8.71 5.35
C ALA A 199 -20.61 10.08 6.00
N THR A 200 -19.96 10.97 5.25
CA THR A 200 -19.61 12.33 5.71
C THR A 200 -20.18 13.43 4.81
N GLY A 201 -20.69 13.09 3.63
CA GLY A 201 -21.17 14.03 2.62
C GLY A 201 -20.05 14.64 1.77
N LYS A 202 -18.81 14.15 1.86
CA LYS A 202 -17.67 14.72 1.14
C LYS A 202 -17.69 14.29 -0.34
N ASP A 203 -17.57 15.26 -1.24
CA ASP A 203 -17.48 15.02 -2.69
C ASP A 203 -16.36 14.05 -3.07
N SER A 204 -15.23 14.10 -2.37
CA SER A 204 -14.12 13.17 -2.60
C SER A 204 -14.52 11.71 -2.32
N HIS A 205 -15.33 11.45 -1.30
CA HIS A 205 -15.80 10.12 -0.96
C HIS A 205 -16.84 9.62 -1.98
N ILE A 206 -17.78 10.49 -2.37
CA ILE A 206 -18.77 10.20 -3.43
C ILE A 206 -18.05 9.78 -4.71
N ARG A 207 -17.02 10.53 -5.11
CA ARG A 207 -16.22 10.21 -6.30
C ARG A 207 -15.51 8.87 -6.19
N THR A 208 -14.94 8.56 -5.03
CA THR A 208 -14.25 7.28 -4.79
C THR A 208 -15.21 6.10 -4.92
N TYR A 209 -16.36 6.13 -4.25
CA TYR A 209 -17.34 5.04 -4.34
C TYR A 209 -17.98 4.92 -5.72
N ARG A 210 -18.27 6.05 -6.38
CA ARG A 210 -18.74 6.05 -7.77
C ARG A 210 -17.73 5.38 -8.70
N TYR A 211 -16.44 5.65 -8.55
CA TYR A 211 -15.41 5.03 -9.37
C TYR A 211 -15.40 3.51 -9.20
N LEU A 212 -15.42 3.03 -7.96
CA LEU A 212 -15.46 1.59 -7.66
C LEU A 212 -16.73 0.94 -8.24
N ARG A 213 -17.90 1.55 -8.03
CA ARG A 213 -19.15 1.09 -8.63
C ARG A 213 -19.05 0.95 -10.15
N LEU A 214 -18.59 1.99 -10.84
CA LEU A 214 -18.46 1.98 -12.30
C LEU A 214 -17.44 0.93 -12.77
N SER A 215 -16.36 0.74 -12.02
CA SER A 215 -15.34 -0.27 -12.33
C SER A 215 -15.90 -1.70 -12.20
N PHE A 216 -16.67 -1.99 -11.14
CA PHE A 216 -17.32 -3.29 -10.97
C PHE A 216 -18.48 -3.53 -11.94
N SER A 217 -19.16 -2.47 -12.39
CA SER A 217 -20.13 -2.56 -13.47
C SER A 217 -19.48 -3.02 -14.78
N GLN A 218 -18.28 -2.51 -15.11
CA GLN A 218 -17.52 -2.96 -16.28
C GLN A 218 -17.08 -4.42 -16.18
N LEU A 219 -16.80 -4.90 -14.97
CA LEU A 219 -16.47 -6.30 -14.69
C LEU A 219 -17.69 -7.23 -14.64
N GLN A 220 -18.91 -6.72 -14.80
CA GLN A 220 -20.15 -7.47 -14.65
C GLN A 220 -20.25 -8.17 -13.29
N ALA A 221 -19.84 -7.46 -12.23
CA ALA A 221 -19.82 -7.93 -10.85
C ALA A 221 -20.97 -7.27 -10.05
N PRO A 222 -22.21 -7.80 -10.13
CA PRO A 222 -23.39 -7.09 -9.65
C PRO A 222 -23.44 -6.92 -8.13
N GLN A 223 -22.84 -7.85 -7.37
CA GLN A 223 -22.83 -7.78 -5.91
C GLN A 223 -21.95 -6.62 -5.43
N GLU A 224 -20.74 -6.52 -5.97
CA GLU A 224 -19.78 -5.46 -5.70
C GLU A 224 -20.31 -4.11 -6.21
N GLU A 225 -20.86 -4.07 -7.43
CA GLU A 225 -21.50 -2.86 -7.98
C GLU A 225 -22.60 -2.35 -7.05
N GLN A 226 -23.50 -3.23 -6.61
CA GLN A 226 -24.59 -2.87 -5.69
C GLN A 226 -24.04 -2.37 -4.35
N HIS A 227 -23.01 -3.02 -3.81
CA HIS A 227 -22.39 -2.61 -2.56
C HIS A 227 -21.82 -1.19 -2.65
N PHE A 228 -21.02 -0.89 -3.68
CA PHE A 228 -20.46 0.45 -3.86
C PHE A 228 -21.50 1.50 -4.25
N PHE A 229 -22.62 1.10 -4.88
CA PHE A 229 -23.77 1.99 -5.06
C PHE A 229 -24.39 2.42 -3.73
N GLN A 230 -24.58 1.50 -2.79
CA GLN A 230 -25.12 1.83 -1.47
C GLN A 230 -24.21 2.83 -0.72
N LEU A 231 -22.89 2.63 -0.78
CA LEU A 231 -21.92 3.55 -0.19
C LEU A 231 -21.93 4.93 -0.87
N GLU A 232 -22.00 4.98 -2.21
CA GLU A 232 -22.13 6.23 -2.96
C GLU A 232 -23.40 7.00 -2.55
N MET A 233 -24.54 6.32 -2.50
CA MET A 233 -25.82 6.95 -2.14
C MET A 233 -25.86 7.41 -0.69
N ALA A 234 -25.23 6.68 0.23
CA ALA A 234 -25.13 7.08 1.63
C ALA A 234 -24.36 8.40 1.78
N GLU A 235 -23.25 8.59 1.05
CA GLU A 235 -22.52 9.85 1.02
C GLU A 235 -23.35 11.01 0.43
N ILE A 236 -24.04 10.79 -0.70
CA ILE A 236 -24.90 11.82 -1.32
C ILE A 236 -26.04 12.23 -0.37
N ALA A 237 -26.72 11.27 0.23
CA ALA A 237 -27.82 11.54 1.16
C ALA A 237 -27.35 12.33 2.40
N HIS A 238 -26.14 12.02 2.90
CA HIS A 238 -25.55 12.77 4.01
C HIS A 238 -25.21 14.22 3.59
N GLY A 239 -24.64 14.42 2.40
CA GLY A 239 -24.31 15.75 1.88
C GLY A 239 -25.54 16.66 1.74
N LEU A 240 -26.65 16.13 1.22
CA LEU A 240 -27.91 16.89 1.05
C LEU A 240 -28.52 17.33 2.38
N LYS A 241 -28.47 16.48 3.41
CA LYS A 241 -28.93 16.84 4.77
C LYS A 241 -28.12 18.00 5.37
N GLY A 242 -26.81 18.01 5.13
CA GLY A 242 -25.93 19.08 5.61
C GLY A 242 -26.27 20.44 5.00
N VAL A 243 -26.64 20.48 3.72
CA VAL A 243 -27.01 21.73 3.03
C VAL A 243 -28.33 22.29 3.56
N LEU A 244 -29.35 21.43 3.75
CA LEU A 244 -30.67 21.87 4.24
C LEU A 244 -30.59 22.52 5.63
N LEU A 245 -29.75 22.00 6.54
CA LEU A 245 -29.56 22.58 7.87
C LEU A 245 -28.84 23.94 7.87
N LEU A 246 -28.09 24.26 6.82
CA LEU A 246 -27.40 25.55 6.69
C LEU A 246 -28.30 26.65 6.10
N THR A 247 -29.35 26.27 5.37
CA THR A 247 -30.30 27.22 4.76
C THR A 247 -31.45 27.63 5.69
N GLU A 248 -31.56 27.01 6.86
CA GLU A 248 -32.62 27.27 7.86
C GLU A 248 -32.18 28.15 9.04
N ASN A 249 -30.95 28.70 9.03
CA ASN A 249 -30.40 29.62 10.04
C ASN A 249 -30.03 30.97 9.42
#